data_AF-A0A967LKL4-F1
#
_entry.id   AF-A0A967LKL4-F1
#
_cell.length_a   1.000
_cell.length_b   1.000
_cell.length_c   1.000
_cell.angle_alpha   90.00
_cell.angle_beta   90.00
_cell.angle_gamma   90.00
#
_symmetry.space_group_name_H-M   'P 1'
#
loop_
_entity.id
_entity.type
_entity.pdbx_description
1 polymer ?
#
loop_
_entity_poly.entity_id
_entity_poly.type
_entity_poly.pdbx_seq_one_letter_code
_entity_poly.pdbx_strand_id
1 'polypeptide(L)' 'MSSAAEFRAATLVAVAVSASLPFYLYGAWVVLREDVVTWRVLTRHLSFIAVGLTLTTVPILVWMLPRTF' A
#
# COMPACT_ATOMS: atom_id res chain seq x y z
N MET A 1 -30.14 0.82 0.41
CA MET A 1 -29.42 -0.45 0.68
C MET A 1 -28.19 -0.45 -0.21
N SER A 2 -26.98 -0.52 0.35
CA SER A 2 -25.78 -0.68 -0.48
C SER A 2 -25.88 -1.99 -1.26
N SER A 3 -25.45 -1.98 -2.51
CA SER A 3 -25.51 -3.17 -3.36
C SER A 3 -24.46 -4.21 -2.91
N ALA A 4 -24.71 -5.50 -3.18
CA ALA A 4 -23.74 -6.55 -2.86
C ALA A 4 -22.36 -6.32 -3.52
N ALA A 5 -22.33 -5.63 -4.68
CA ALA A 5 -21.11 -5.25 -5.37
C ALA A 5 -20.33 -4.15 -4.64
N GLU A 6 -21.01 -3.13 -4.10
CA GLU A 6 -20.38 -2.08 -3.27
C GLU A 6 -19.75 -2.66 -2.02
N PHE A 7 -20.44 -3.58 -1.35
CA PHE A 7 -19.90 -4.24 -0.16
C PHE A 7 -18.63 -5.05 -0.47
N ARG A 8 -18.61 -5.78 -1.60
CA ARG A 8 -17.41 -6.49 -2.07
C ARG A 8 -16.26 -5.52 -2.34
N ALA A 9 -16.52 -4.41 -3.03
CA ALA A 9 -15.50 -3.40 -3.31
C ALA A 9 -14.95 -2.80 -2.01
N ALA A 10 -15.82 -2.40 -1.08
CA ALA A 10 -15.41 -1.87 0.22
C ALA A 10 -14.56 -2.86 1.03
N THR A 11 -14.95 -4.14 1.03
CA THR A 11 -14.20 -5.20 1.70
C THR A 11 -12.81 -5.39 1.08
N LEU A 12 -12.72 -5.42 -0.26
CA LEU A 12 -11.44 -5.54 -0.96
C LEU A 12 -10.51 -4.36 -0.66
N VAL A 13 -11.04 -3.14 -0.64
CA VAL A 13 -10.26 -1.94 -0.30
C VAL A 13 -9.81 -1.97 1.15
N ALA A 14 -10.69 -2.34 2.09
CA ALA A 14 -10.35 -2.46 3.50
C ALA A 14 -9.23 -3.47 3.73
N VAL A 15 -9.28 -4.61 3.03
CA VAL A 15 -8.21 -5.63 3.05
C VAL A 15 -6.92 -5.08 2.43
N ALA A 16 -6.97 -4.42 1.28
CA ALA A 16 -5.79 -3.88 0.61
C ALA A 16 -5.06 -2.84 1.47
N VAL A 17 -5.80 -1.93 2.12
CA VAL A 17 -5.24 -0.92 3.03
C VAL A 17 -4.69 -1.56 4.30
N SER A 18 -5.42 -2.53 4.87
CA SER A 18 -4.94 -3.24 6.07
C SER A 18 -3.67 -4.04 5.78
N ALA A 19 -3.61 -4.68 4.60
CA ALA A 19 -2.46 -5.45 4.14
C ALA A 19 -1.27 -4.55 3.77
N SER A 20 -1.47 -3.29 3.37
CA SER A 20 -0.37 -2.37 3.06
C SER A 20 0.36 -1.86 4.32
N LEU A 21 -0.36 -1.75 5.45
CA LEU A 21 0.17 -1.25 6.72
C LEU A 21 1.48 -1.94 7.17
N PRO A 22 1.58 -3.29 7.26
CA PRO A 22 2.82 -3.93 7.69
C PRO A 22 4.02 -3.61 6.80
N PHE A 23 3.83 -3.38 5.50
CA PHE A 23 4.92 -3.01 4.59
C PHE A 23 5.45 -1.60 4.90
N TYR A 24 4.57 -0.66 5.21
CA TYR A 24 4.97 0.68 5.63
C TYR A 24 5.68 0.67 6.97
N LEU A 25 5.16 -0.08 7.95
CA LEU A 25 5.79 -0.22 9.26
C LEU A 25 7.17 -0.87 9.18
N TYR A 26 7.30 -1.96 8.41
CA TYR A 26 8.58 -2.65 8.24
C TYR A 26 9.58 -1.80 7.46
N GLY A 27 9.13 -1.15 6.38
CA GLY A 27 9.96 -0.21 5.62
C GLY A 27 10.50 0.90 6.52
N ALA A 28 9.65 1.52 7.35
CA ALA A 28 10.07 2.55 8.31
C ALA A 28 11.04 1.99 9.35
N TRP A 29 10.76 0.81 9.90
CA TRP A 29 11.61 0.14 10.88
C TRP A 29 13.04 -0.10 10.36
N VAL A 30 13.20 -0.46 9.08
CA VAL A 30 14.53 -0.65 8.46
C VAL A 30 15.38 0.62 8.52
N VAL A 31 14.77 1.80 8.34
CA VAL A 31 15.50 3.08 8.39
C VAL A 31 15.77 3.49 9.85
N LEU A 32 14.79 3.30 10.74
CA LEU A 32 14.90 3.70 12.16
C LEU A 32 15.96 2.93 12.95
N ARG A 33 16.41 1.77 12.44
CA ARG A 33 17.42 0.93 13.10
C ARG A 33 18.86 1.24 12.67
N GLU A 34 19.06 2.12 11.70
CA GLU A 34 20.36 2.35 11.08
C GLU A 34 20.82 3.78 11.38
N ASP A 35 22.04 3.94 11.90
CA ASP A 35 22.60 5.26 12.22
C ASP A 35 22.89 6.09 10.94
N VAL A 36 23.21 5.42 9.83
CA VAL A 36 23.49 6.04 8.53
C VAL A 36 22.72 5.32 7.43
N VAL A 37 21.87 6.06 6.71
CA VAL A 37 21.08 5.54 5.60
C VAL A 37 21.95 5.40 4.36
N THR A 38 22.61 4.26 4.21
CA THR A 38 23.35 3.90 2.99
C THR A 38 22.39 3.59 1.83
N TRP A 39 22.89 3.62 0.59
CA TRP A 39 22.09 3.24 -0.59
C TRP A 39 21.45 1.84 -0.47
N ARG A 40 22.17 0.88 0.12
CA ARG A 40 21.65 -0.48 0.38
C ARG A 40 20.47 -0.47 1.36
N VAL A 41 20.51 0.37 2.39
CA VAL A 41 19.41 0.54 3.35
C VAL A 41 18.22 1.24 2.68
N LEU A 42 18.48 2.31 1.92
CA LEU A 42 17.44 3.05 1.20
C LEU A 42 16.69 2.17 0.20
N THR A 43 17.41 1.41 -0.63
CA THR A 43 16.78 0.52 -1.62
C THR A 43 15.99 -0.61 -0.96
N ARG A 44 16.47 -1.14 0.17
CA ARG A 44 15.71 -2.10 0.99
C ARG A 44 14.45 -1.45 1.58
N HIS A 45 14.51 -0.23 2.09
CA HIS A 45 13.33 0.50 2.57
C HIS A 45 12.30 0.69 1.45
N LEU A 46 12.75 1.20 0.31
CA LEU A 46 11.92 1.49 -0.84
C LEU A 46 11.24 0.24 -1.42
N SER A 47 11.87 -0.94 -1.36
CA SER A 47 11.24 -2.17 -1.84
C SER A 47 9.98 -2.54 -1.03
N PHE A 48 9.95 -2.28 0.27
CA PHE A 48 8.75 -2.48 1.09
C PHE A 48 7.71 -1.40 0.85
N ILE A 49 8.12 -0.12 0.81
CA ILE A 49 7.20 0.99 0.52
C ILE A 49 6.52 0.81 -0.83
N ALA A 50 7.25 0.33 -1.85
CA ALA A 50 6.71 0.09 -3.18
C ALA A 50 5.56 -0.95 -3.17
N VAL A 51 5.65 -2.00 -2.34
CA VAL A 51 4.57 -2.99 -2.22
C VAL A 51 3.33 -2.36 -1.59
N GLY A 52 3.50 -1.62 -0.49
CA GLY A 52 2.40 -0.90 0.16
C GLY A 52 1.72 0.09 -0.79
N LEU A 53 2.52 0.87 -1.53
CA LEU A 53 2.03 1.83 -2.52
C LEU A 53 1.30 1.14 -3.67
N THR A 54 1.78 -0.01 -4.11
CA THR A 54 1.13 -0.79 -5.17
C THR A 54 -0.26 -1.24 -4.73
N LEU A 55 -0.37 -1.77 -3.50
CA LEU A 55 -1.64 -2.22 -2.93
C LEU A 55 -2.69 -1.10 -2.82
N THR A 56 -2.27 0.15 -2.60
CA THR A 56 -3.20 1.28 -2.48
C THR A 56 -3.43 2.01 -3.80
N THR A 57 -2.41 2.12 -4.65
CA THR A 57 -2.44 2.98 -5.86
C THR A 57 -3.00 2.24 -7.07
N VAL A 58 -2.68 0.96 -7.25
CA VAL A 58 -3.17 0.18 -8.40
C VAL A 58 -4.70 0.09 -8.41
N PRO A 59 -5.39 -0.20 -7.30
CA PRO A 59 -6.85 -0.20 -7.29
C PRO A 59 -7.44 1.16 -7.68
N ILE A 60 -6.79 2.26 -7.25
CA ILE A 60 -7.24 3.60 -7.62
C ILE A 60 -7.10 3.79 -9.14
N LEU A 61 -5.90 3.60 -9.68
CA LEU A 61 -5.61 3.91 -11.09
C LEU A 61 -6.30 2.98 -12.08
N VAL A 62 -6.39 1.69 -11.77
CA VAL A 62 -6.91 0.67 -12.70
C VAL A 62 -8.42 0.49 -12.55
N TRP A 63 -8.99 0.81 -11.38
CA TRP A 63 -10.38 0.47 -11.09
C TRP A 63 -11.25 1.66 -10.66
N MET A 64 -10.85 2.40 -9.62
CA MET A 64 -11.71 3.45 -9.05
C MET A 64 -11.76 4.69 -9.94
N LEU A 65 -10.60 5.16 -10.42
CA LEU A 65 -10.46 6.38 -11.21
C LEU A 65 -11.09 6.26 -12.62
N PRO A 66 -10.97 5.14 -13.36
CA PRO A 66 -11.68 4.99 -14.64
C PRO A 66 -13.20 5.00 -14.51
N ARG A 67 -13.75 4.69 -13.33
CA ARG A 67 -15.20 4.71 -13.08
C ARG A 67 -15.76 6.10 -12.77
N THR A 68 -14.90 7.09 -12.57
CA THR A 68 -15.32 8.47 -12.26
C THR A 68 -15.46 9.35 -13.50
N PHE A 69 -15.13 8.85 -14.70
CA PHE A 69 -15.24 9.55 -15.99
C PHE A 69 -16.22 8.79 -16.90
#